data_AF-A0A9E4T9J5-F1
#
_entry.id   AF-A0A9E4T9J5-F1
#
_cell.length_a   1.000
_cell.length_b   1.000
_cell.length_c   1.000
_cell.angle_alpha   90.00
_cell.angle_beta   90.00
_cell.angle_gamma   90.00
#
_symmetry.space_group_name_H-M   'P 1'
#
loop_
_entity.id
_entity.type
_entity.pdbx_description
1 polymer ?
#
loop_
_entity_poly.entity_id
_entity_poly.type
_entity_poly.pdbx_seq_one_letter_code
_entity_poly.pdbx_strand_id
1 'polypeptide(L)' 'LRSRGKQINRTIALGDSDNDRAMLLAANTPIIVRKHDGSHMTLPERPDTKVTGEPGPAGWNQALLDLIQQFEER' A
#
# COMPACT_ATOMS: atom_id res chain seq x y z
N LEU A 1 34.43 -8.37 -6.93
CA LEU A 1 33.08 -8.59 -7.53
C LEU A 1 32.07 -7.75 -6.77
N ARG A 2 31.29 -6.90 -7.45
CA ARG A 2 30.29 -6.03 -6.79
C ARG A 2 29.04 -6.85 -6.43
N SER A 3 28.92 -7.32 -5.19
CA SER A 3 27.62 -7.73 -4.63
C SER A 3 27.03 -6.59 -3.79
N ARG A 4 26.60 -5.51 -4.46
CA ARG A 4 25.55 -4.66 -3.87
C ARG A 4 24.21 -5.26 -4.27
N GLY A 5 23.87 -6.39 -3.63
CA GLY A 5 22.50 -6.89 -3.64
C GLY A 5 21.62 -5.78 -3.09
N LYS A 6 20.71 -5.29 -3.94
CA LYS A 6 19.91 -4.08 -3.77
C LYS A 6 19.32 -4.01 -2.36
N GLN A 7 19.68 -2.98 -1.59
CA GLN A 7 19.05 -2.71 -0.31
C GLN A 7 17.59 -2.32 -0.61
N ILE A 8 16.64 -3.23 -0.35
CA ILE A 8 15.22 -2.94 -0.53
C ILE A 8 14.78 -2.16 0.70
N ASN A 9 14.95 -0.84 0.65
CA ASN A 9 14.42 0.07 1.65
C ASN A 9 12.91 0.16 1.43
N ARG A 10 12.15 -0.66 2.17
CA ARG A 10 10.68 -0.63 2.38
C ARG A 10 9.82 -0.41 1.12
N THR A 11 9.11 -1.46 0.72
CA THR A 11 8.15 -1.43 -0.39
C THR A 11 6.73 -1.12 0.09
N ILE A 12 6.00 -0.35 -0.72
CA ILE A 12 4.57 -0.06 -0.53
C ILE A 12 3.85 -0.58 -1.77
N ALA A 13 2.70 -1.23 -1.59
CA ALA A 13 1.81 -1.62 -2.68
C ALA A 13 0.43 -1.01 -2.45
N LEU A 14 -0.16 -0.46 -3.51
CA LEU A 14 -1.51 0.07 -3.53
C LEU A 14 -2.34 -0.73 -4.54
N GLY A 15 -3.56 -1.11 -4.18
CA GLY A 15 -4.48 -1.84 -5.04
C GLY A 15 -5.91 -1.82 -4.51
N ASP A 16 -6.90 -2.11 -5.35
CA ASP A 16 -8.32 -2.07 -5.00
C ASP A 16 -9.08 -3.35 -5.40
N SER A 17 -8.42 -4.26 -6.13
CA SER A 17 -9.05 -5.46 -6.66
C SER A 17 -8.13 -6.69 -6.61
N ASP A 18 -8.68 -7.86 -6.93
CA ASP A 18 -8.00 -9.15 -6.74
C ASP A 18 -6.76 -9.33 -7.64
N ASN A 19 -6.70 -8.62 -8.78
CA ASN A 19 -5.51 -8.58 -9.62
C ASN A 19 -4.28 -7.99 -8.89
N ASP A 20 -4.50 -7.15 -7.88
CA ASP A 20 -3.43 -6.52 -7.09
C ASP A 20 -2.96 -7.40 -5.92
N ARG A 21 -3.70 -8.47 -5.61
CA ARG A 21 -3.52 -9.31 -4.43
C ARG A 21 -2.09 -9.82 -4.27
N ALA A 22 -1.50 -10.36 -5.35
CA ALA A 22 -0.14 -10.89 -5.30
C ALA A 22 0.90 -9.81 -4.94
N MET A 23 0.72 -8.59 -5.45
CA MET A 23 1.59 -7.45 -5.16
C MET A 23 1.41 -6.97 -3.71
N LEU A 24 0.16 -6.87 -3.25
CA LEU A 24 -0.17 -6.47 -1.88
C LEU A 24 0.41 -7.46 -0.85
N LEU A 25 0.32 -8.76 -1.11
CA LEU A 25 0.90 -9.79 -0.24
C LEU A 25 2.43 -9.71 -0.15
N ALA A 26 3.10 -9.30 -1.24
CA ALA A 26 4.56 -9.25 -1.31
C ALA A 26 5.17 -7.98 -0.69
N ALA A 27 4.40 -6.89 -0.58
CA ALA A 27 4.91 -5.62 -0.11
C ALA A 27 5.03 -5.55 1.42
N ASN A 28 5.98 -4.73 1.90
CA ASN A 28 6.13 -4.48 3.34
C ASN A 28 4.92 -3.74 3.91
N THR A 29 4.40 -2.75 3.15
CA THR A 29 3.23 -1.96 3.53
C THR A 29 2.14 -2.10 2.45
N PRO A 30 1.18 -3.01 2.60
CA PRO A 30 0.01 -3.10 1.74
C PRO A 30 -1.01 -2.01 2.08
N ILE A 31 -1.59 -1.41 1.04
CA ILE A 31 -2.64 -0.41 1.15
C ILE A 31 -3.76 -0.77 0.17
N ILE A 32 -4.97 -0.94 0.69
CA ILE A 32 -6.17 -1.10 -0.10
C ILE A 32 -6.76 0.28 -0.39
N VAL A 33 -6.93 0.58 -1.66
CA VAL A 33 -7.58 1.80 -2.12
C VAL A 33 -9.08 1.54 -2.16
N ARG A 34 -9.85 2.44 -1.54
CA ARG A 34 -11.30 2.38 -1.53
C ARG A 34 -11.85 2.49 -2.97
N LYS A 35 -12.95 1.81 -3.26
CA LYS A 35 -13.68 1.96 -4.51
C LYS A 35 -14.64 3.15 -4.45
N HIS A 36 -15.05 3.65 -5.61
CA HIS A 36 -15.98 4.78 -5.69
C HIS A 36 -17.33 4.54 -5.01
N ASP A 37 -17.76 3.28 -4.91
CA ASP A 37 -18.99 2.89 -4.20
C ASP A 37 -18.81 2.76 -2.68
N GLY A 38 -17.64 3.11 -2.15
CA GLY A 38 -17.29 3.04 -0.74
C GLY A 38 -16.82 1.65 -0.28
N SER A 39 -16.99 0.62 -1.10
CA SER A 39 -16.50 -0.72 -0.82
C SER A 39 -14.98 -0.80 -0.94
N HIS A 40 -14.41 -1.89 -0.45
CA HIS A 40 -13.00 -2.20 -0.60
C HIS A 40 -12.82 -3.71 -0.66
N MET A 41 -11.74 -4.16 -1.30
CA MET A 41 -11.37 -5.57 -1.21
C MET A 41 -11.00 -5.94 0.24
N THR A 42 -10.98 -7.23 0.53
CA THR A 42 -10.46 -7.75 1.80
C THR A 42 -9.20 -8.55 1.54
N LEU A 43 -8.24 -8.47 2.45
CA LEU A 43 -6.99 -9.22 2.39
C LEU A 43 -6.73 -9.90 3.75
N PRO A 44 -7.45 -11.00 4.06
CA PRO A 44 -7.38 -11.66 5.36
C PRO A 44 -5.96 -12.07 5.79
N GLU A 45 -5.08 -12.35 4.83
CA GLU A 45 -3.68 -12.74 5.05
C GLU A 45 -2.79 -11.57 5.52
N ARG A 46 -3.25 -10.33 5.37
CA ARG A 46 -2.53 -9.11 5.76
C ARG A 46 -3.46 -8.22 6.60
N PRO A 47 -3.73 -8.57 7.87
CA PRO A 47 -4.57 -7.76 8.75
C PRO A 47 -3.96 -6.39 9.08
N ASP A 48 -2.68 -6.18 8.78
CA ASP A 48 -1.96 -4.90 8.87
C ASP A 48 -2.20 -3.97 7.67
N THR A 49 -3.01 -4.40 6.70
CA THR A 49 -3.35 -3.58 5.53
C THR A 49 -4.14 -2.34 5.93
N LYS A 50 -3.70 -1.17 5.46
CA LYS A 50 -4.43 0.09 5.62
C LYS A 50 -5.45 0.24 4.50
N VAL A 51 -6.61 0.82 4.79
CA VAL A 51 -7.62 1.16 3.77
C VAL A 51 -7.70 2.68 3.65
N THR A 52 -7.69 3.20 2.43
CA THR A 52 -7.79 4.65 2.20
C THR A 52 -9.18 5.19 2.57
N GLY A 53 -9.24 6.47 2.94
CA GLY A 53 -10.50 7.19 3.11
C GLY A 53 -11.14 7.51 1.76
N GLU A 54 -10.32 7.92 0.80
CA GLU A 54 -10.75 8.32 -0.55
C GLU A 54 -10.55 7.24 -1.61
N PRO A 55 -11.33 7.23 -2.71
CA PRO A 55 -11.13 6.31 -3.81
C PRO A 55 -10.12 6.80 -4.86
N GLY A 56 -9.67 5.86 -5.69
CA GLY A 56 -8.88 6.16 -6.90
C GLY A 56 -7.65 7.04 -6.63
N PRO A 57 -7.34 8.01 -7.51
CA PRO A 57 -6.15 8.86 -7.36
C PRO A 57 -6.10 9.67 -6.06
N ALA A 58 -7.25 10.07 -5.50
CA ALA A 58 -7.30 10.79 -4.24
C ALA A 58 -6.87 9.90 -3.06
N GLY A 59 -7.34 8.65 -3.04
CA GLY A 59 -6.91 7.64 -2.06
C GLY A 59 -5.42 7.33 -2.14
N TRP A 60 -4.89 7.22 -3.36
CA TRP A 60 -3.45 7.04 -3.58
C TRP A 60 -2.64 8.20 -2.99
N ASN A 61 -3.03 9.45 -3.27
CA ASN A 61 -2.33 10.62 -2.77
C ASN A 61 -2.38 10.69 -1.23
N GLN A 62 -3.56 10.46 -0.64
CA GLN A 62 -3.73 10.41 0.82
C GLN A 62 -2.79 9.38 1.45
N ALA A 63 -2.79 8.15 0.95
CA ALA A 63 -1.95 7.06 1.47
C ALA A 63 -0.45 7.42 1.46
N LEU A 64 0.03 8.04 0.38
CA LEU A 64 1.44 8.42 0.26
C LEU A 64 1.80 9.59 1.17
N LEU A 65 0.96 10.62 1.26
CA LEU A 65 1.19 11.76 2.16
C LEU A 65 1.23 11.31 3.63
N ASP A 66 0.29 10.47 4.05
CA ASP A 66 0.25 9.90 5.40
C ASP A 66 1.53 9.12 5.72
N LEU A 67 2.04 8.35 4.76
CA LEU A 67 3.28 7.59 4.92
C LEU A 67 4.51 8.50 4.99
N ILE A 68 4.61 9.49 4.11
CA ILE A 68 5.73 10.44 4.10
C ILE A 68 5.78 11.16 5.45
N GLN A 69 4.64 11.67 5.93
CA GLN A 69 4.55 12.31 7.24
C GLN A 69 5.01 11.37 8.36
N GLN A 70 4.53 10.12 8.37
CA GLN A 70 4.98 9.08 9.33
C GLN A 70 6.49 8.79 9.26
N PHE A 71 7.15 9.04 8.13
CA PHE A 71 8.60 8.86 8.00
C PHE A 71 9.38 10.10 8.41
N GLU A 72 8.85 11.29 8.18
CA GLU A 72 9.48 12.55 8.60
C GLU A 72 9.41 12.78 10.11
N GLU A 73 8.36 12.27 10.77
CA GLU A 73 8.18 12.37 12.22
C GLU A 73 9.01 11.36 13.04
N ARG A 74 9.83 10.51 12.38
CA ARG A 74 10.64 9.45 13.02
C ARG A 74 12.13 9.78 13.06
#